data_AF-A0A0R2TMJ5-F1
#
_entry.id   AF-A0A0R2TMJ5-F1
#
_cell.length_a   1.000
_cell.length_b   1.000
_cell.length_c   1.000
_cell.angle_alpha   90.00
_cell.angle_beta   90.00
_cell.angle_gamma   90.00
#
_symmetry.space_group_name_H-M   'P 1'
#
loop_
_entity.id
_entity.type
_entity.pdbx_description
1 polymer ?
#
loop_
_entity_poly.entity_id
_entity_poly.type
_entity_poly.pdbx_seq_one_letter_code
_entity_poly.pdbx_strand_id
1 'polypeptide(L)'
;MASEMQGAASEHAVGMPQLDFSTWPNQIFWLAVTLIVIYMVLSRVALPRIGAVLAERNGVITNDLAAAEDFKQKAVLADQAYNDALDAARIEAAKIITEAKAAIQKDLDKAIAKADTEIAAKATESEKEIAVIRDSAVKSVTEVATATAGEIVTALGGVADAKAVKSAVAARMKG
;
A
#
# COMPACT_ATOMS: atom_id res chain seq x y z
N MET A 1 113.33 68.12 18.53
CA MET A 1 113.50 68.21 20.00
C MET A 1 112.27 68.91 20.54
N ALA A 2 111.53 68.47 21.54
CA ALA A 2 111.54 67.31 22.43
C ALA A 2 110.08 67.27 22.93
N SER A 3 109.38 66.14 22.88
CA SER A 3 109.28 65.19 23.99
C SER A 3 108.80 65.86 25.29
N GLU A 4 107.54 65.60 25.66
CA GLU A 4 107.12 64.76 26.81
C GLU A 4 105.62 65.02 27.07
N MET A 5 104.77 63.98 27.02
CA MET A 5 104.36 63.13 28.16
C MET A 5 103.28 63.88 29.00
N GLN A 6 102.13 63.38 29.43
CA GLN A 6 101.58 62.06 29.70
C GLN A 6 100.10 62.29 30.09
N GLY A 7 99.25 61.26 30.11
CA GLY A 7 98.09 61.24 31.01
C GLY A 7 96.80 60.85 30.33
N ALA A 8 96.63 59.57 30.00
CA ALA A 8 96.01 58.57 30.87
C ALA A 8 94.52 58.42 30.54
N ALA A 9 94.23 57.29 29.90
CA ALA A 9 92.92 56.69 29.83
C ALA A 9 92.29 56.62 31.23
N SER A 10 91.07 57.12 31.35
CA SER A 10 90.14 56.73 32.41
C SER A 10 89.05 55.88 31.77
N GLU A 11 89.28 54.57 31.83
CA GLU A 11 88.28 53.52 31.60
C GLU A 11 87.05 53.78 32.48
N HIS A 12 85.94 54.20 31.87
CA HIS A 12 84.65 53.77 32.37
C HIS A 12 84.41 52.39 31.79
N ALA A 13 84.40 51.37 32.66
CA ALA A 13 84.12 49.99 32.30
C ALA A 13 82.80 49.92 31.51
N VAL A 14 82.91 49.83 30.18
CA VAL A 14 81.79 49.55 29.29
C VAL A 14 81.44 48.09 29.52
N GLY A 15 80.61 47.83 30.53
CA GLY A 15 79.83 46.59 30.58
C GLY A 15 79.16 46.39 29.23
N MET A 16 79.02 45.13 28.80
CA MET A 16 78.46 44.77 27.48
C MET A 16 77.36 45.77 27.09
N PRO A 17 77.40 46.41 25.90
CA PRO A 17 76.48 47.49 25.51
C PRO A 17 74.98 47.19 25.70
N GLN A 18 74.63 45.93 25.88
CA GLN A 18 73.29 45.42 26.21
C GLN A 18 72.85 45.69 27.66
N LEU A 19 73.76 46.03 28.59
CA LEU A 19 73.49 46.29 30.00
C LEU A 19 73.52 47.79 30.35
N ASP A 20 73.55 48.67 29.34
CA ASP A 20 73.45 50.11 29.55
C ASP A 20 71.99 50.56 29.75
N PHE A 21 71.64 50.78 31.03
CA PHE A 21 70.31 51.20 31.46
C PHE A 21 69.87 52.58 30.95
N SER A 22 70.78 53.40 30.40
CA SER A 22 70.42 54.72 29.85
C SER A 22 69.51 54.62 28.61
N THR A 23 69.57 53.51 27.88
CA THR A 23 68.77 53.28 26.65
C THR A 23 67.42 52.60 26.91
N TRP A 24 67.23 52.02 28.09
CA TRP A 24 66.04 51.24 28.45
C TRP A 24 64.73 52.03 28.40
N PRO A 25 64.65 53.30 28.87
CA PRO A 25 63.41 54.07 28.82
C PRO A 25 62.89 54.26 27.38
N ASN A 26 63.78 54.49 26.41
CA ASN A 26 63.40 54.63 25.01
C ASN A 26 62.91 53.31 24.41
N GLN A 27 63.58 52.19 24.71
CA GLN A 27 63.14 50.86 24.28
C GLN A 27 61.77 50.49 24.89
N ILE A 28 61.58 50.74 26.18
CA ILE A 28 60.31 50.51 26.88
C ILE A 28 59.19 51.38 26.31
N PHE A 29 59.47 52.65 25.99
CA PHE A 29 58.50 53.54 25.34
C PHE A 29 58.03 52.98 24.00
N TRP A 30 58.94 52.62 23.09
CA TRP A 30 58.57 52.04 21.80
C TRP A 30 57.93 50.66 21.92
N LEU A 31 58.35 49.85 22.89
CA LEU A 31 57.70 48.58 23.20
C LEU A 31 56.25 48.79 23.64
N ALA A 32 55.98 49.76 24.51
CA ALA A 32 54.62 50.10 24.93
C ALA A 32 53.79 50.63 23.75
N VAL A 33 54.34 51.54 22.94
CA VAL A 33 53.66 52.09 21.76
C VAL A 33 53.31 50.98 20.76
N THR A 34 54.26 50.12 20.42
CA THR A 34 54.02 49.02 19.47
C THR A 34 53.04 47.98 20.01
N LEU A 35 53.11 47.66 21.31
CA LEU A 35 52.12 46.79 21.97
C LEU A 35 50.71 47.37 21.89
N ILE A 36 50.54 48.68 22.16
CA ILE A 36 49.24 49.36 22.07
C ILE A 36 48.73 49.33 20.63
N VAL A 37 49.57 49.62 19.64
CA VAL A 37 49.19 49.58 18.22
C VAL A 37 48.74 48.17 17.82
N ILE A 38 49.51 47.12 18.17
CA ILE A 38 49.14 45.73 17.90
C ILE A 38 47.82 45.38 18.60
N TYR A 39 47.65 45.76 19.86
CA TYR A 39 46.41 45.54 20.61
C TYR A 39 45.20 46.20 19.92
N MET A 40 45.36 47.44 19.44
CA MET A 40 44.30 48.13 18.69
C MET A 40 43.96 47.42 17.38
N VAL A 41 44.96 46.97 16.63
CA VAL A 41 44.75 46.21 15.38
C VAL A 41 44.03 44.89 15.65
N LEU A 42 44.47 44.13 16.66
CA LEU A 42 43.84 42.86 17.01
C LEU A 42 42.41 43.05 17.49
N SER A 43 42.17 44.01 18.40
CA SER A 43 40.85 44.28 18.98
C SER A 43 39.85 44.85 17.97
N ARG A 44 40.29 45.73 17.06
CA ARG A 44 39.38 46.40 16.11
C ARG A 44 39.31 45.77 14.74
N VAL A 45 40.26 44.92 14.33
CA VAL A 45 40.29 44.35 12.98
C VAL A 45 40.31 42.82 13.02
N ALA A 46 41.27 42.20 13.70
CA ALA A 46 41.45 40.75 13.64
C ALA A 46 40.32 39.98 14.34
N LEU A 47 40.06 40.29 15.62
CA LEU A 47 39.02 39.65 16.43
C LEU A 47 37.60 39.81 15.84
N PRO A 48 37.15 41.02 15.40
CA PRO A 48 35.81 41.15 14.83
C PRO A 48 35.65 40.40 13.51
N ARG A 49 36.70 40.29 12.68
CA ARG A 49 36.65 39.48 11.45
C ARG A 49 36.50 37.99 11.76
N ILE A 50 37.23 37.48 12.74
CA ILE A 50 37.11 36.08 13.17
C ILE A 50 35.71 35.83 13.77
N GLY A 51 35.22 36.77 14.57
CA GLY A 51 33.86 36.72 15.14
C GLY A 51 32.77 36.68 14.06
N ALA A 52 32.91 37.46 12.99
CA ALA A 52 31.97 37.47 11.87
C ALA A 52 31.90 36.11 11.15
N VAL A 53 33.06 35.50 10.84
CA VAL A 53 33.11 34.16 10.21
C VAL A 53 32.51 33.10 11.13
N LEU A 54 32.77 33.18 12.43
CA LEU A 54 32.22 32.23 13.39
C LEU A 54 30.70 32.40 13.51
N ALA A 55 30.19 33.64 13.51
CA ALA A 55 28.76 33.92 13.53
C ALA A 55 28.07 33.42 12.25
N GLU A 56 28.67 33.63 11.08
CA GLU A 56 28.17 33.13 9.79
C GLU A 56 28.06 31.61 9.81
N ARG A 57 29.11 30.89 10.25
CA ARG A 57 29.09 29.43 10.36
C ARG A 57 28.03 28.93 11.32
N ASN A 58 27.91 29.54 12.50
CA ASN A 58 26.86 29.18 13.45
C ASN A 58 25.47 29.44 12.88
N GLY A 59 25.29 30.53 12.12
CA GLY A 59 24.04 30.84 11.42
C GLY A 59 23.68 29.78 10.39
N VAL A 60 24.63 29.39 9.54
CA VAL A 60 24.43 28.33 8.54
C VAL A 60 24.09 26.99 9.21
N ILE A 61 24.85 26.57 10.21
CA ILE A 61 24.60 25.31 10.93
C ILE A 61 23.21 25.30 11.57
N THR A 62 22.82 26.41 12.22
CA THR A 62 21.52 26.52 12.86
C THR A 62 20.39 26.47 11.84
N ASN A 63 20.55 27.18 10.72
CA ASN A 63 19.58 27.17 9.63
C ASN A 63 19.43 25.78 9.00
N ASP A 64 20.55 25.10 8.74
CA ASP A 64 20.55 23.75 8.16
C ASP A 64 19.94 22.74 9.12
N LEU A 65 20.19 22.87 10.43
CA LEU A 65 19.56 22.05 11.46
C LEU A 65 18.04 22.27 11.48
N ALA A 66 17.58 23.52 11.47
CA ALA A 66 16.16 23.85 11.45
C ALA A 66 15.48 23.32 10.17
N ALA A 67 16.13 23.44 9.02
CA ALA A 67 15.64 22.88 7.76
C ALA A 67 15.58 21.35 7.80
N ALA A 68 16.58 20.68 8.36
CA ALA A 68 16.60 19.23 8.52
C ALA A 68 15.47 18.74 9.46
N GLU A 69 15.22 19.45 10.55
CA GLU A 69 14.11 19.16 11.47
C GLU A 69 12.75 19.35 10.80
N ASP A 70 12.56 20.43 10.04
CA ASP A 70 11.33 20.67 9.26
C ASP A 70 11.10 19.58 8.21
N PHE A 71 12.14 19.19 7.45
CA PHE A 71 12.04 18.08 6.50
C PHE A 71 11.74 16.75 7.19
N LYS A 72 12.32 16.49 8.36
CA LYS A 72 12.02 15.30 9.15
C LYS A 72 10.56 15.29 9.62
N GLN A 73 10.05 16.41 10.11
CA GLN A 73 8.64 16.53 10.51
C GLN A 73 7.70 16.33 9.32
N LYS A 74 8.00 16.96 8.18
CA LYS A 74 7.22 16.77 6.94
C LYS A 74 7.22 15.32 6.47
N ALA A 75 8.37 14.63 6.55
CA ALA A 75 8.46 13.21 6.21
C ALA A 75 7.61 12.35 7.13
N VAL A 76 7.64 12.58 8.45
CA VAL A 76 6.80 11.86 9.41
C VAL A 76 5.31 12.11 9.16
N LEU A 77 4.91 13.36 8.92
CA LEU A 77 3.52 13.69 8.60
C LEU A 77 3.05 13.07 7.29
N ALA A 78 3.92 13.05 6.26
CA ALA A 78 3.61 12.41 4.99
C ALA A 78 3.47 10.89 5.13
N ASP A 79 4.34 10.25 5.92
CA ASP A 79 4.26 8.82 6.19
C ASP A 79 3.00 8.45 6.98
N GLN A 80 2.64 9.26 7.99
CA GLN A 80 1.38 9.10 8.72
C GLN A 80 0.17 9.24 7.77
N ALA A 81 0.11 10.30 6.97
CA ALA A 81 -0.99 10.51 6.02
C ALA A 81 -1.07 9.39 4.97
N TYR A 82 0.07 8.86 4.52
CA TYR A 82 0.12 7.73 3.60
C TYR A 82 -0.43 6.45 4.25
N ASN A 83 -0.02 6.15 5.48
CA ASN A 83 -0.51 4.97 6.21
C ASN A 83 -2.01 5.08 6.51
N ASP A 84 -2.49 6.26 6.93
CA ASP A 84 -3.92 6.52 7.15
C ASP A 84 -4.73 6.33 5.87
N ALA A 85 -4.24 6.85 4.73
CA ALA A 85 -4.89 6.67 3.44
C ALA A 85 -4.91 5.19 2.99
N LEU A 86 -3.83 4.44 3.26
CA LEU A 86 -3.74 3.02 2.95
C LEU A 86 -4.74 2.21 3.78
N ASP A 87 -4.86 2.49 5.07
CA ASP A 87 -5.81 1.79 5.94
C ASP A 87 -7.27 2.16 5.62
N ALA A 88 -7.54 3.43 5.31
CA ALA A 88 -8.85 3.85 4.80
C ALA A 88 -9.23 3.10 3.51
N ALA A 89 -8.31 3.02 2.54
CA ALA A 89 -8.52 2.29 1.30
C ALA A 89 -8.76 0.79 1.52
N ARG A 90 -8.06 0.17 2.48
CA ARG A 90 -8.29 -1.25 2.85
C ARG A 90 -9.67 -1.47 3.46
N ILE A 91 -10.11 -0.57 4.34
CA ILE A 91 -11.44 -0.62 4.95
C ILE A 91 -12.52 -0.45 3.88
N GLU A 92 -12.35 0.50 2.96
CA GLU A 92 -13.28 0.73 1.87
C GLU A 92 -13.35 -0.46 0.91
N ALA A 93 -12.19 -1.03 0.53
CA ALA A 93 -12.14 -2.24 -0.28
C ALA A 93 -12.84 -3.43 0.39
N ALA A 94 -12.62 -3.64 1.70
CA ALA A 94 -13.28 -4.70 2.46
C ALA A 94 -14.81 -4.49 2.51
N LYS A 95 -15.25 -3.24 2.65
CA LYS A 95 -16.67 -2.87 2.61
C LYS A 95 -17.27 -3.17 1.24
N ILE A 96 -16.63 -2.74 0.15
CA ILE A 96 -17.07 -3.00 -1.22
C ILE A 96 -17.17 -4.51 -1.47
N ILE A 97 -16.18 -5.30 -1.05
CA ILE A 97 -16.21 -6.76 -1.20
C ILE A 97 -17.39 -7.37 -0.45
N THR A 98 -17.67 -6.90 0.77
CA THR A 98 -18.77 -7.40 1.58
C THR A 98 -20.13 -7.05 0.97
N GLU A 99 -20.31 -5.81 0.51
CA GLU A 99 -21.52 -5.35 -0.16
C GLU A 99 -21.73 -6.09 -1.49
N ALA A 100 -20.68 -6.28 -2.29
CA ALA A 100 -20.74 -7.02 -3.53
C ALA A 100 -21.11 -8.49 -3.30
N LYS A 101 -20.52 -9.16 -2.30
CA LYS A 101 -20.90 -10.53 -1.93
C LYS A 101 -22.35 -10.63 -1.50
N ALA A 102 -22.84 -9.69 -0.70
CA ALA A 102 -24.24 -9.66 -0.26
C ALA A 102 -25.20 -9.44 -1.45
N ALA A 103 -24.85 -8.56 -2.38
CA ALA A 103 -25.63 -8.33 -3.60
C ALA A 103 -25.66 -9.57 -4.50
N ILE A 104 -24.50 -10.19 -4.74
CA ILE A 104 -24.38 -11.43 -5.53
C ILE A 104 -25.21 -12.55 -4.89
N GLN A 105 -25.14 -12.73 -3.57
CA GLN A 105 -25.90 -13.77 -2.89
C GLN A 105 -27.42 -13.54 -3.08
N LYS A 106 -27.88 -12.30 -2.92
CA LYS A 106 -29.30 -11.95 -3.12
C LYS A 106 -29.77 -12.23 -4.54
N ASP A 107 -28.96 -11.92 -5.54
CA ASP A 107 -29.32 -12.17 -6.94
C ASP A 107 -29.24 -13.66 -7.30
N LEU A 108 -28.30 -14.40 -6.70
CA LEU A 108 -28.23 -15.85 -6.78
C LEU A 108 -29.49 -16.50 -6.18
N ASP A 109 -29.91 -16.09 -4.99
CA ASP A 109 -31.11 -16.62 -4.32
C ASP A 109 -32.36 -16.39 -5.17
N LYS A 110 -32.49 -15.21 -5.81
CA LYS A 110 -33.59 -14.93 -6.75
C LYS A 110 -33.52 -15.82 -7.99
N ALA A 111 -32.33 -16.01 -8.56
CA ALA A 111 -32.15 -16.83 -9.74
C ALA A 111 -32.47 -18.30 -9.45
N ILE A 112 -32.06 -18.81 -8.28
CA ILE A 112 -32.40 -20.15 -7.79
C ILE A 112 -33.92 -20.27 -7.63
N ALA A 113 -34.57 -19.35 -6.91
CA ALA A 113 -36.01 -19.38 -6.71
C ALA A 113 -36.78 -19.37 -8.04
N LYS A 114 -36.35 -18.57 -9.01
CA LYS A 114 -36.92 -18.56 -10.35
C LYS A 114 -36.71 -19.90 -11.07
N ALA A 115 -35.48 -20.42 -11.05
CA ALA A 115 -35.17 -21.71 -11.66
C ALA A 115 -36.01 -22.84 -11.05
N ASP A 116 -36.17 -22.88 -9.73
CA ASP A 116 -37.00 -23.87 -9.04
C ASP A 116 -38.47 -23.79 -9.48
N THR A 117 -39.01 -22.58 -9.65
CA THR A 117 -40.39 -22.42 -10.15
C THR A 117 -40.55 -22.91 -11.60
N GLU A 118 -39.57 -22.64 -12.46
CA GLU A 118 -39.59 -23.08 -13.86
C GLU A 118 -39.43 -24.61 -13.96
N ILE A 119 -38.55 -25.19 -13.14
CA ILE A 119 -38.34 -26.64 -13.06
C ILE A 119 -39.62 -27.33 -12.57
N ALA A 120 -40.26 -26.81 -11.52
CA ALA A 120 -41.52 -27.36 -11.01
C ALA A 120 -42.66 -27.29 -12.04
N ALA A 121 -42.75 -26.19 -12.80
CA ALA A 121 -43.70 -26.05 -13.88
C ALA A 121 -43.46 -27.08 -15.00
N LYS A 122 -42.20 -27.23 -15.45
CA LYS A 122 -41.80 -28.22 -16.46
C LYS A 122 -42.02 -29.66 -15.99
N ALA A 123 -41.76 -29.96 -14.72
CA ALA A 123 -42.01 -31.28 -14.15
C ALA A 123 -43.52 -31.59 -14.21
N THR A 124 -44.37 -30.64 -13.82
CA THR A 124 -45.83 -30.79 -13.88
C THR A 124 -46.34 -30.96 -15.32
N GLU A 125 -45.77 -30.22 -16.28
CA GLU A 125 -46.09 -30.37 -17.70
C GLU A 125 -45.68 -31.75 -18.22
N SER A 126 -44.46 -32.18 -17.92
CA SER A 126 -43.94 -33.49 -18.32
C SER A 126 -44.76 -34.63 -17.72
N GLU A 127 -45.21 -34.52 -16.46
CA GLU A 127 -46.09 -35.50 -15.84
C GLU A 127 -47.44 -35.63 -16.56
N LYS A 128 -48.02 -34.50 -17.02
CA LYS A 128 -49.25 -34.51 -17.82
C LYS A 128 -49.03 -35.17 -19.17
N GLU A 129 -47.94 -34.85 -19.86
CA GLU A 129 -47.60 -35.47 -21.15
C GLU A 129 -47.39 -36.99 -20.99
N ILE A 130 -46.66 -37.41 -19.96
CA ILE A 130 -46.46 -38.82 -19.64
C ILE A 130 -47.80 -39.51 -19.37
N ALA A 131 -48.72 -38.88 -18.64
CA ALA A 131 -50.06 -39.43 -18.40
C ALA A 131 -50.84 -39.62 -19.71
N VAL A 132 -50.80 -38.63 -20.62
CA VAL A 132 -51.45 -38.72 -21.94
C VAL A 132 -50.84 -39.84 -22.78
N ILE A 133 -49.50 -39.95 -22.82
CA ILE A 133 -48.79 -41.02 -23.54
C ILE A 133 -49.18 -42.38 -22.95
N ARG A 134 -49.24 -42.50 -21.63
CA ARG A 134 -49.65 -43.74 -20.94
C ARG A 134 -51.07 -44.14 -21.32
N ASP A 135 -52.02 -43.21 -21.29
CA ASP A 135 -53.41 -43.48 -21.66
C ASP A 135 -53.55 -43.88 -23.14
N SER A 136 -52.81 -43.21 -24.02
CA SER A 136 -52.77 -43.54 -25.45
C SER A 136 -52.14 -44.91 -25.72
N ALA A 137 -51.05 -45.23 -25.00
CA ALA A 137 -50.39 -46.53 -25.10
C ALA A 137 -51.33 -47.65 -24.64
N VAL A 138 -52.04 -47.49 -23.52
CA VAL A 138 -53.01 -48.48 -23.03
C VAL A 138 -54.13 -48.71 -24.05
N LYS A 139 -54.65 -47.65 -24.67
CA LYS A 139 -55.65 -47.78 -25.75
C LYS A 139 -55.09 -48.54 -26.95
N SER A 140 -53.91 -48.14 -27.44
CA SER A 140 -53.26 -48.76 -28.59
C SER A 140 -52.97 -50.24 -28.35
N VAL A 141 -52.46 -50.59 -27.16
CA VAL A 141 -52.23 -51.98 -26.76
C VAL A 141 -53.54 -52.77 -26.70
N THR A 142 -54.61 -52.18 -26.19
CA THR A 142 -55.93 -52.83 -26.13
C THR A 142 -56.49 -53.11 -27.54
N GLU A 143 -56.34 -52.16 -28.46
CA GLU A 143 -56.76 -52.32 -29.86
C GLU A 143 -55.97 -53.42 -30.56
N VAL A 144 -54.64 -53.38 -30.48
CA VAL A 144 -53.76 -54.41 -31.06
C VAL A 144 -54.05 -55.78 -30.44
N ALA A 145 -54.17 -55.88 -29.11
CA ALA A 145 -54.47 -57.14 -28.44
C ALA A 145 -55.84 -57.71 -28.84
N THR A 146 -56.85 -56.86 -29.01
CA THR A 146 -58.20 -57.29 -29.45
C THR A 146 -58.17 -57.76 -30.91
N ALA A 147 -57.48 -57.04 -31.78
CA ALA A 147 -57.33 -57.42 -33.20
C ALA A 147 -56.58 -58.76 -33.33
N THR A 148 -55.40 -58.88 -32.71
CA THR A 148 -54.59 -60.10 -32.74
C THR A 148 -55.31 -61.30 -32.11
N ALA A 149 -56.02 -61.10 -30.99
CA ALA A 149 -56.80 -62.18 -30.38
C ALA A 149 -57.94 -62.64 -31.29
N GLY A 150 -58.61 -61.71 -31.98
CA GLY A 150 -59.64 -62.04 -32.97
C GLY A 150 -59.10 -62.87 -34.12
N GLU A 151 -57.97 -62.45 -34.70
CA GLU A 151 -57.29 -63.17 -35.78
C GLU A 151 -56.85 -64.59 -35.35
N ILE A 152 -56.30 -64.74 -34.14
CA ILE A 152 -55.91 -66.05 -33.60
C ILE A 152 -57.13 -66.96 -33.42
N VAL A 153 -58.26 -66.46 -32.91
CA VAL A 153 -59.48 -67.25 -32.75
C VAL A 153 -60.02 -67.73 -34.10
N THR A 154 -59.97 -66.87 -35.12
CA THR A 154 -60.34 -67.26 -36.49
C THR A 154 -59.38 -68.27 -37.09
N ALA A 155 -58.06 -68.08 -36.92
CA ALA A 155 -57.04 -69.00 -37.42
C ALA A 155 -57.12 -70.40 -36.79
N LEU A 156 -57.57 -70.49 -35.53
CA LEU A 156 -57.79 -71.75 -34.80
C LEU A 156 -59.17 -72.40 -35.10
N GLY A 157 -59.95 -71.85 -36.03
CA GLY A 157 -61.21 -72.44 -36.49
C GLY A 157 -62.45 -72.06 -35.67
N GLY A 158 -62.35 -71.08 -34.77
CA GLY A 158 -63.48 -70.53 -34.01
C GLY A 158 -64.16 -69.35 -34.71
N VAL A 159 -65.42 -69.08 -34.36
CA VAL A 159 -66.10 -67.84 -34.77
C VAL A 159 -65.71 -66.73 -33.79
N ALA A 160 -65.01 -65.71 -34.28
CA ALA A 160 -64.59 -64.57 -33.48
C ALA A 160 -65.81 -63.67 -33.16
N ASP A 161 -66.48 -63.94 -32.03
CA ASP A 161 -67.45 -63.00 -31.47
C ASP A 161 -66.71 -61.77 -30.92
N ALA A 162 -66.80 -60.66 -31.65
CA ALA A 162 -66.15 -59.40 -31.32
C ALA A 162 -66.48 -58.89 -29.91
N LYS A 163 -67.67 -59.18 -29.38
CA LYS A 163 -68.11 -58.75 -28.06
C LYS A 163 -67.47 -59.62 -26.97
N ALA A 164 -67.39 -60.93 -27.20
CA ALA A 164 -66.75 -61.87 -26.29
C ALA A 164 -65.23 -61.67 -26.22
N VAL A 165 -64.56 -61.50 -27.36
CA VAL A 165 -63.09 -61.25 -27.43
C VAL A 165 -62.73 -59.94 -26.74
N LYS A 166 -63.46 -58.85 -27.02
CA LYS A 166 -63.23 -57.55 -26.38
C LYS A 166 -63.44 -57.61 -24.86
N SER A 167 -64.44 -58.36 -24.39
CA SER A 167 -64.68 -58.57 -22.95
C SER A 167 -63.56 -59.37 -22.28
N ALA A 168 -63.06 -60.42 -22.93
CA ALA A 168 -61.99 -61.26 -22.40
C ALA A 168 -60.65 -60.51 -22.32
N VAL A 169 -60.30 -59.74 -23.36
CA VAL A 169 -59.09 -58.90 -23.38
C VAL A 169 -59.18 -57.80 -22.31
N ALA A 170 -60.34 -57.13 -22.20
CA ALA A 170 -60.54 -56.10 -21.17
C ALA A 170 -60.45 -56.65 -19.73
N ALA A 171 -60.92 -57.87 -19.49
CA ALA A 171 -60.78 -58.53 -18.19
C ALA A 171 -59.31 -58.86 -17.84
N ARG A 172 -58.50 -59.23 -18.84
CA ARG A 172 -57.06 -59.51 -18.65
C ARG A 172 -56.20 -58.27 -18.53
N MET A 173 -56.60 -57.14 -19.11
CA MET A 173 -55.90 -55.85 -18.98
C MET A 173 -56.17 -55.13 -17.65
N LYS A 174 -57.18 -55.56 -16.87
CA LYS A 174 -57.53 -55.01 -15.55
C LYS A 174 -56.98 -55.84 -14.38
N GLY A 175 -56.32 -56.96 -14.66
CA GLY A 175 -55.75 -57.89 -13.68
C GLY A 175 -54.33 -57.53 -13.28
#